data_AF-A0A2H1FIE5-F1
#
_entry.id   AF-A0A2H1FIE5-F1
#
_cell.length_a   1.000
_cell.length_b   1.000
_cell.length_c   1.000
_cell.angle_alpha   90.00
_cell.angle_beta   90.00
_cell.angle_gamma   90.00
#
_symmetry.space_group_name_H-M   'P 1'
#
loop_
_entity.id
_entity.type
_entity.pdbx_description
1 polymer ?
#
loop_
_entity_poly.entity_id
_entity_poly.type
_entity_poly.pdbx_seq_one_letter_code
_entity_poly.pdbx_strand_id
1 'polypeptide(L)'
;MYKTNKLLSIKENTSHVISSFKRFDVRVKRHFQQRLGNRHSRRIQQHLHKISKDIIQRAKQSKSMIVLEDIKGIRKLYRKGNGQGNQYRRKLNSWSFYELQRQIKYKAEWEGIQVQFIDPKRTSQLCPVCGGKLQEEGFTDENCCAIIVRDQ
;
A
#
# COMPACT_ATOMS: atom_id res chain seq x y z
N MET A 1 -9.25 -2.57 10.80
CA MET A 1 -8.29 -1.59 10.24
C MET A 1 -6.97 -2.31 9.97
N TYR A 2 -6.48 -2.33 8.73
CA TYR A 2 -5.32 -3.15 8.35
C TYR A 2 -4.02 -2.54 8.86
N LYS A 3 -3.40 -3.18 9.84
CA LYS A 3 -2.10 -2.77 10.36
C LYS A 3 -1.05 -2.94 9.26
N THR A 4 -0.65 -1.84 8.62
CA THR A 4 0.48 -1.74 7.69
C THR A 4 1.75 -2.38 8.26
N ASN A 5 1.91 -2.31 9.59
CA ASN A 5 2.97 -2.96 10.36
C ASN A 5 3.10 -4.48 10.13
N LYS A 6 2.02 -5.20 9.83
CA LYS A 6 2.08 -6.66 9.61
C LYS A 6 2.75 -7.04 8.28
N LEU A 7 2.51 -6.27 7.23
CA LEU A 7 3.18 -6.49 5.94
C LEU A 7 4.67 -6.16 6.03
N LEU A 8 5.00 -5.10 6.78
CA LEU A 8 6.37 -4.68 7.01
C LEU A 8 7.14 -5.72 7.81
N SER A 9 6.57 -6.24 8.90
CA SER A 9 7.22 -7.26 9.72
C SER A 9 7.46 -8.57 8.96
N ILE A 10 6.53 -8.99 8.08
CA ILE A 10 6.72 -10.16 7.20
C ILE A 10 7.93 -9.96 6.28
N LYS A 11 8.10 -8.75 5.75
CA LYS A 11 9.23 -8.41 4.87
C LYS A 11 10.55 -8.33 5.63
N GLU A 12 10.57 -7.66 6.77
CA GLU A 12 11.75 -7.51 7.62
C GLU A 12 12.27 -8.87 8.04
N ASN A 13 11.39 -9.75 8.53
CA ASN A 13 11.74 -11.13 8.90
C ASN A 13 12.31 -11.91 7.71
N THR A 14 11.70 -11.80 6.53
CA THR A 14 12.19 -12.49 5.33
C THR A 14 13.58 -11.98 4.93
N SER A 15 13.78 -10.67 4.97
CA SER A 15 15.06 -10.02 4.62
C SER A 15 16.16 -10.41 5.61
N HIS A 16 15.84 -10.43 6.91
CA HIS A 16 16.73 -10.85 7.97
C HIS A 16 17.20 -12.29 7.76
N VAL A 17 16.27 -13.24 7.58
CA VAL A 17 16.59 -14.66 7.34
C VAL A 17 17.44 -14.87 6.07
N ILE A 18 17.19 -14.10 5.00
CA ILE A 18 18.01 -14.17 3.79
C ILE A 18 19.43 -13.64 4.06
N SER A 19 19.56 -12.56 4.84
CA SER A 19 20.86 -11.95 5.15
C SER A 19 21.72 -12.78 6.11
N SER A 20 21.09 -13.54 7.01
CA SER A 20 21.78 -14.42 7.96
C SER A 20 22.26 -15.73 7.33
N PHE A 21 21.79 -16.10 6.14
CA PHE A 21 22.22 -17.30 5.43
C PHE A 21 23.59 -17.11 4.73
N LYS A 22 24.66 -17.66 5.33
CA LYS A 22 26.07 -17.43 4.93
C LYS A 22 26.74 -18.56 4.13
N ARG A 23 25.99 -19.52 3.59
CA ARG A 23 26.57 -20.64 2.81
C ARG A 23 27.22 -20.15 1.50
N PHE A 24 28.43 -20.65 1.20
CA PHE A 24 29.20 -20.28 0.00
C PHE A 24 28.68 -20.92 -1.30
N ASP A 25 27.92 -22.02 -1.21
CA ASP A 25 27.29 -22.64 -2.36
C ASP A 25 26.19 -21.74 -2.96
N VAL A 26 26.46 -21.23 -4.16
CA VAL A 26 25.57 -20.32 -4.88
C VAL A 26 24.24 -20.99 -5.27
N ARG A 27 24.24 -22.28 -5.62
CA ARG A 27 23.02 -23.01 -6.00
C ARG A 27 22.10 -23.16 -4.80
N VAL A 28 22.65 -23.59 -3.67
CA VAL A 28 21.89 -23.76 -2.42
C VAL A 28 21.36 -22.40 -1.94
N LYS A 29 22.19 -21.36 -1.96
CA LYS A 29 21.78 -20.00 -1.60
C LYS A 29 20.65 -19.48 -2.48
N ARG A 30 20.75 -19.66 -3.80
CA ARG A 30 19.71 -19.27 -4.75
C ARG A 30 18.41 -20.02 -4.52
N HIS A 31 18.47 -21.34 -4.30
CA HIS A 31 17.29 -22.15 -4.02
C HIS A 31 16.60 -21.72 -2.72
N PHE A 32 17.38 -21.48 -1.65
CA PHE A 32 16.88 -20.97 -0.38
C PHE A 32 16.19 -19.60 -0.53
N GLN A 33 16.84 -18.66 -1.21
CA GLN A 33 16.27 -17.33 -1.49
C GLN A 33 14.96 -17.42 -2.28
N GLN A 34 14.90 -18.26 -3.32
CA GLN A 34 13.68 -18.47 -4.09
C GLN A 34 12.55 -19.04 -3.22
N ARG A 35 12.84 -20.07 -2.42
CA ARG A 35 11.84 -20.69 -1.54
C ARG A 35 11.25 -19.68 -0.54
N LEU A 36 12.10 -18.85 0.08
CA LEU A 36 11.66 -17.79 0.98
C LEU A 36 10.93 -16.67 0.25
N GLY A 37 11.41 -16.23 -0.91
CA GLY A 37 10.76 -15.24 -1.76
C GLY A 37 9.35 -15.67 -2.17
N ASN A 38 9.18 -16.95 -2.55
CA ASN A 38 7.88 -17.53 -2.89
C ASN A 38 6.94 -17.58 -1.67
N ARG A 39 7.45 -17.99 -0.51
CA ARG A 39 6.66 -17.99 0.74
C ARG A 39 6.22 -16.58 1.12
N HIS A 40 7.12 -15.62 1.05
CA HIS A 40 6.84 -14.21 1.32
C HIS A 40 5.77 -13.66 0.36
N SER A 41 5.92 -13.92 -0.94
CA SER A 41 4.96 -13.49 -1.96
C SER A 41 3.57 -14.06 -1.70
N ARG A 42 3.45 -15.36 -1.37
CA ARG A 42 2.16 -15.97 -1.00
C ARG A 42 1.51 -15.32 0.22
N ARG A 43 2.30 -15.00 1.25
CA ARG A 43 1.79 -14.32 2.47
C ARG A 43 1.28 -12.91 2.16
N ILE A 44 2.02 -12.15 1.36
CA ILE A 44 1.58 -10.81 0.91
C ILE A 44 0.29 -10.94 0.12
N GLN A 45 0.23 -11.84 -0.87
CA GLN A 45 -0.94 -12.03 -1.71
C GLN A 45 -2.18 -12.40 -0.90
N GLN A 46 -2.05 -13.32 0.07
CA GLN A 46 -3.15 -13.67 0.97
C GLN A 46 -3.64 -12.46 1.78
N HIS A 47 -2.73 -11.61 2.24
CA HIS A 47 -3.09 -10.40 2.98
C HIS A 47 -3.82 -9.39 2.08
N LEU A 48 -3.32 -9.16 0.86
CA LEU A 48 -3.98 -8.30 -0.14
C LEU A 48 -5.37 -8.82 -0.49
N HIS A 49 -5.54 -10.14 -0.63
CA HIS A 49 -6.85 -10.73 -0.89
C HIS A 49 -7.84 -10.47 0.23
N LYS A 50 -7.40 -10.49 1.49
CA LYS A 50 -8.23 -10.16 2.64
C LYS A 50 -8.61 -8.67 2.62
N ILE A 51 -7.64 -7.79 2.39
CA ILE A 51 -7.87 -6.33 2.29
C ILE A 51 -8.88 -6.00 1.18
N SER A 52 -8.60 -6.45 -0.04
CA SER A 52 -9.46 -6.18 -1.17
C SER A 52 -10.86 -6.73 -0.95
N LYS A 53 -11.01 -7.92 -0.35
CA LYS A 53 -12.34 -8.48 -0.03
C LYS A 53 -13.13 -7.60 0.94
N ASP A 54 -12.49 -7.12 2.01
CA ASP A 54 -13.15 -6.24 3.00
C ASP A 54 -13.56 -4.89 2.39
N ILE A 55 -12.71 -4.30 1.53
CA ILE A 55 -13.04 -3.07 0.80
C ILE A 55 -14.30 -3.26 -0.05
N ILE A 56 -14.34 -4.33 -0.85
CA ILE A 56 -15.50 -4.66 -1.69
C ILE A 56 -16.75 -4.91 -0.84
N GLN A 57 -16.62 -5.63 0.27
CA GLN A 57 -17.74 -5.90 1.17
C GLN A 57 -18.32 -4.62 1.78
N ARG A 58 -17.46 -3.68 2.21
CA ARG A 58 -17.90 -2.36 2.72
C ARG A 58 -18.58 -1.54 1.63
N ALA A 59 -18.04 -1.52 0.42
CA ALA A 59 -18.64 -0.81 -0.71
C ALA A 59 -20.02 -1.38 -1.08
N LYS A 60 -20.16 -2.71 -1.04
CA LYS A 60 -21.45 -3.39 -1.27
C LYS A 60 -22.49 -3.04 -0.21
N GLN A 61 -22.10 -3.05 1.07
CA GLN A 61 -22.99 -2.70 2.18
C GLN A 61 -23.44 -1.24 2.14
N SER A 62 -22.54 -0.34 1.77
CA SER A 62 -22.81 1.11 1.67
C SER A 62 -23.38 1.54 0.31
N LYS A 63 -23.58 0.62 -0.64
CA LYS A 63 -24.00 0.89 -2.02
C LYS A 63 -23.18 2.02 -2.67
N SER A 64 -21.88 2.03 -2.40
CA SER A 64 -20.98 3.12 -2.80
C SER A 64 -20.08 2.71 -3.96
N MET A 65 -19.69 3.71 -4.77
CA MET A 65 -18.65 3.56 -5.79
C MET A 65 -17.26 3.56 -5.14
N ILE A 66 -16.30 2.88 -5.74
CA ILE A 66 -14.91 2.88 -5.29
C ILE A 66 -14.08 3.82 -6.17
N VAL A 67 -13.37 4.77 -5.55
CA VAL A 67 -12.43 5.65 -6.22
C VAL A 67 -11.01 5.27 -5.83
N LEU A 68 -10.15 5.07 -6.83
CA LEU A 68 -8.73 4.75 -6.65
C LEU A 68 -7.86 5.81 -7.30
N GLU A 69 -6.78 6.20 -6.64
CA GLU A 69 -5.79 7.09 -7.26
C GLU A 69 -4.95 6.34 -8.29
N ASP A 70 -4.70 6.94 -9.46
CA ASP A 70 -3.75 6.42 -10.45
C ASP A 70 -2.32 6.77 -10.05
N ILE A 71 -1.76 6.00 -9.13
CA ILE A 71 -0.42 6.26 -8.59
C ILE A 71 0.71 5.74 -9.51
N LYS A 72 0.56 5.93 -10.82
CA LYS A 72 1.63 5.68 -11.80
C LYS A 72 2.86 6.52 -11.46
N GLY A 73 4.03 5.87 -11.47
CA GLY A 73 5.30 6.55 -11.26
C GLY A 73 5.71 6.79 -9.81
N ILE A 74 4.98 6.27 -8.81
CA ILE A 74 5.36 6.39 -7.39
C ILE A 74 6.80 5.90 -7.11
N ARG A 75 7.22 4.84 -7.80
CA ARG A 75 8.59 4.31 -7.69
C ARG A 75 9.66 5.29 -8.22
N LYS A 76 9.30 6.19 -9.13
CA LYS A 76 10.19 7.27 -9.61
C LYS A 76 10.38 8.35 -8.53
N LEU A 77 9.34 8.60 -7.73
CA LEU A 77 9.43 9.52 -6.59
C LEU A 77 10.38 9.01 -5.52
N TYR A 78 10.38 7.68 -5.26
CA TYR A 78 11.21 7.03 -4.23
C TYR A 78 12.51 6.41 -4.79
N ARG A 79 13.21 7.15 -5.67
CA ARG A 79 14.49 6.72 -6.26
C ARG A 79 15.68 7.02 -5.35
N LYS A 80 16.83 6.38 -5.59
CA LYS A 80 18.08 6.76 -4.93
C LYS A 80 18.49 8.16 -5.43
N GLY A 81 18.92 9.05 -4.54
CA GLY A 81 19.41 10.40 -4.89
C GLY A 81 18.37 11.52 -4.75
N ASN A 82 17.19 11.25 -4.19
CA ASN A 82 16.12 12.22 -3.98
C ASN A 82 16.08 12.83 -2.56
N GLY A 83 17.17 12.70 -1.79
CA GLY A 83 17.25 13.17 -0.39
C GLY A 83 16.53 12.30 0.65
N GLN A 84 15.82 11.24 0.26
CA GLN A 84 15.10 10.39 1.22
C GLN A 84 15.95 9.25 1.78
N GLY A 85 15.74 8.96 3.06
CA GLY A 85 16.43 7.89 3.78
C GLY A 85 16.22 6.50 3.17
N ASN A 86 17.24 5.64 3.26
CA ASN A 86 17.23 4.31 2.68
C ASN A 86 16.10 3.41 3.23
N GLN A 87 15.81 3.52 4.53
CA GLN A 87 14.74 2.73 5.17
C GLN A 87 13.37 3.11 4.62
N TYR A 88 13.06 4.41 4.58
CA TYR A 88 11.82 4.95 4.03
C TYR A 88 11.60 4.53 2.58
N ARG A 89 12.65 4.68 1.76
CA ARG A 89 12.65 4.23 0.37
C ARG A 89 12.36 2.73 0.24
N ARG A 90 12.98 1.88 1.06
CA ARG A 90 12.72 0.43 1.03
C ARG A 90 11.28 0.11 1.42
N LYS A 91 10.71 0.80 2.41
CA LYS A 91 9.33 0.62 2.89
C LYS A 91 8.32 0.89 1.77
N LEU A 92 8.45 2.04 1.10
CA LEU A 92 7.51 2.44 0.06
C LEU A 92 7.67 1.63 -1.23
N ASN A 93 8.91 1.30 -1.62
CA ASN A 93 9.13 0.44 -2.78
C ASN A 93 8.69 -1.02 -2.55
N SER A 94 8.50 -1.48 -1.31
CA SER A 94 7.89 -2.80 -1.06
C SER A 94 6.38 -2.84 -1.18
N TRP A 95 5.71 -1.70 -1.15
CA TRP A 95 4.27 -1.71 -1.12
C TRP A 95 3.72 -2.15 -2.49
N SER A 96 3.02 -3.28 -2.52
CA SER A 96 2.42 -3.87 -3.73
C SER A 96 1.10 -3.17 -4.11
N PHE A 97 1.16 -1.87 -4.38
CA PHE A 97 -0.02 -1.04 -4.61
C PHE A 97 -0.80 -1.49 -5.86
N TYR A 98 -0.07 -1.72 -6.96
CA TYR A 98 -0.66 -2.19 -8.22
C TYR A 98 -1.39 -3.51 -8.08
N GLU A 99 -0.89 -4.44 -7.25
CA GLU A 99 -1.56 -5.72 -7.02
C GLU A 99 -2.85 -5.52 -6.23
N LEU A 100 -2.85 -4.64 -5.24
CA LEU A 100 -4.08 -4.31 -4.51
C LEU A 100 -5.14 -3.69 -5.44
N GLN A 101 -4.75 -2.72 -6.27
CA GLN A 101 -5.65 -2.11 -7.25
C GLN A 101 -6.21 -3.13 -8.25
N ARG A 102 -5.34 -4.02 -8.76
CA ARG A 102 -5.75 -5.13 -9.63
C ARG A 102 -6.79 -6.00 -8.93
N GLN A 103 -6.55 -6.36 -7.67
CA GLN A 103 -7.47 -7.18 -6.89
C GLN A 103 -8.81 -6.51 -6.61
N ILE A 104 -8.80 -5.21 -6.29
CA ILE A 104 -10.03 -4.44 -6.10
C ILE A 104 -10.80 -4.38 -7.42
N LYS A 105 -10.13 -4.08 -8.53
CA LYS A 105 -10.77 -3.96 -9.84
C LYS A 105 -11.52 -5.23 -10.23
N TYR A 106 -10.85 -6.38 -10.28
CA TYR A 106 -11.52 -7.60 -10.73
C TYR A 106 -12.63 -8.06 -9.77
N LYS A 107 -12.47 -7.84 -8.45
CA LYS A 107 -13.50 -8.21 -7.47
C LYS A 107 -14.70 -7.28 -7.52
N ALA A 108 -14.47 -5.99 -7.76
CA ALA A 108 -15.54 -5.03 -7.97
C ALA A 108 -16.34 -5.37 -9.24
N GLU A 109 -15.64 -5.70 -10.33
CA GLU A 109 -16.28 -6.15 -11.57
C GLU A 109 -17.17 -7.39 -11.33
N TRP A 110 -16.71 -8.37 -10.55
CA TRP A 110 -17.51 -9.55 -10.19
C TRP A 110 -18.76 -9.23 -9.37
N GLU A 111 -18.72 -8.19 -8.55
CA GLU A 111 -19.83 -7.78 -7.68
C GLU A 111 -20.68 -6.66 -8.29
N GLY A 112 -20.38 -6.24 -9.53
CA GLY A 112 -21.07 -5.15 -10.22
C GLY A 112 -20.83 -3.75 -9.63
N ILE A 113 -19.73 -3.55 -8.90
CA ILE A 113 -19.38 -2.26 -8.27
C ILE A 113 -18.53 -1.44 -9.24
N GLN A 114 -18.88 -0.17 -9.45
CA GLN A 114 -18.11 0.74 -10.29
C GLN A 114 -16.80 1.14 -9.60
N VAL A 115 -15.70 1.13 -10.36
CA VAL A 115 -14.38 1.59 -9.93
C VAL A 115 -13.90 2.70 -10.86
N GLN A 116 -13.58 3.87 -10.30
CA GLN A 116 -13.04 5.01 -11.05
C GLN A 116 -11.59 5.29 -10.63
N PHE A 117 -10.74 5.59 -11.61
CA PHE A 117 -9.38 6.04 -11.37
C PHE A 117 -9.29 7.56 -11.50
N ILE A 118 -8.68 8.23 -10.52
CA ILE A 118 -8.48 9.69 -10.52
C ILE A 118 -6.99 10.05 -10.51
N ASP A 119 -6.64 11.23 -11.04
CA ASP A 119 -5.27 11.76 -10.96
C ASP A 119 -4.90 11.99 -9.48
N PRO A 120 -3.76 11.46 -8.99
CA PRO A 120 -3.28 11.71 -7.63
C PRO A 120 -2.91 13.17 -7.35
N LYS A 121 -2.89 14.06 -8.35
CA LYS A 121 -2.61 15.48 -8.12
C LYS A 121 -3.66 16.11 -7.22
N ARG A 122 -3.20 16.63 -6.07
CA ARG A 122 -3.97 17.41 -5.07
C ARG A 122 -4.99 16.60 -4.26
N THR A 123 -5.14 15.29 -4.45
CA THR A 123 -6.06 14.46 -3.65
C THR A 123 -5.60 14.27 -2.21
N SER A 124 -4.28 14.23 -1.99
CA SER A 124 -3.67 14.17 -0.65
C SER A 124 -3.57 15.53 0.05
N GLN A 125 -3.95 16.61 -0.63
CA GLN A 125 -3.84 17.99 -0.15
C GLN A 125 -5.20 18.66 0.01
N LEU A 126 -6.30 18.03 -0.38
CA LEU A 126 -7.65 18.62 -0.35
C LEU A 126 -8.56 17.80 0.56
N CYS A 127 -9.41 18.49 1.34
CA CYS A 127 -10.41 17.84 2.18
C CYS A 127 -11.46 17.13 1.31
N PRO A 128 -11.79 15.86 1.56
CA PRO A 128 -12.80 15.13 0.80
C PRO A 128 -14.23 15.64 1.04
N VAL A 129 -14.45 16.42 2.11
CA VAL A 129 -15.76 17.00 2.45
C VAL A 129 -15.92 18.40 1.85
N CYS A 130 -14.94 19.28 2.04
CA CYS A 130 -15.06 20.70 1.71
C CYS A 130 -14.17 21.18 0.54
N GLY A 131 -13.28 20.34 0.00
CA GLY A 131 -12.40 20.71 -1.13
C GLY A 131 -11.33 21.76 -0.80
N GLY A 132 -11.25 22.24 0.44
CA GLY A 132 -10.21 23.15 0.92
C GLY A 132 -8.84 22.47 1.07
N LYS A 133 -7.75 23.25 1.03
CA LYS A 133 -6.40 22.72 1.25
C LYS A 133 -6.24 22.25 2.70
N LEU A 134 -5.75 21.03 2.89
CA LEU A 134 -5.33 20.48 4.17
C LEU A 134 -4.10 21.26 4.63
N GLN A 135 -4.23 22.07 5.69
CA GLN A 135 -3.12 22.81 6.30
C GLN A 135 -2.39 21.91 7.32
N GLU A 136 -1.06 22.06 7.42
CA GLU A 136 -0.22 21.19 8.26
C GLU A 136 -0.27 21.53 9.76
N GLU A 137 -0.78 22.70 10.15
CA GLU A 137 -0.75 23.19 11.53
C GLU A 137 -2.10 23.85 11.90
N GLY A 138 -2.67 23.39 13.01
CA GLY A 138 -3.87 23.85 13.75
C GLY A 138 -4.77 24.96 13.19
N PHE A 139 -6.02 24.60 12.88
CA PHE A 139 -7.20 25.34 13.36
C PHE A 139 -8.46 24.47 13.21
N THR A 140 -9.20 24.30 14.31
CA THR A 140 -10.55 23.72 14.33
C THR A 140 -11.53 24.81 13.91
N ASP A 141 -11.88 24.85 12.62
CA ASP A 141 -13.14 25.47 12.23
C ASP A 141 -14.19 24.36 12.16
N GLU A 142 -15.31 24.64 12.83
CA GLU A 142 -16.43 23.74 13.16
C GLU A 142 -17.21 23.23 11.94
N ASN A 143 -16.62 23.36 10.74
CA ASN A 143 -17.23 23.01 9.46
C ASN A 143 -16.27 22.40 8.40
N CYS A 144 -15.00 22.09 8.71
CA CYS A 144 -14.13 21.30 7.79
C CYS A 144 -13.46 20.11 8.52
N CYS A 145 -13.93 18.91 8.19
CA CYS A 145 -13.67 17.67 8.93
C CYS A 145 -12.50 16.80 8.41
N ALA A 146 -11.27 17.29 8.34
CA ALA A 146 -10.16 16.38 8.04
C ALA A 146 -8.88 16.72 8.82
N ILE A 147 -8.76 16.11 10.00
CA ILE A 147 -7.48 15.96 10.71
C ILE A 147 -6.67 14.94 9.92
N ILE A 148 -5.53 15.35 9.34
CA ILE A 148 -4.51 14.38 8.91
C ILE A 148 -3.85 13.85 10.18
N VAL A 149 -4.38 12.75 10.74
CA VAL A 149 -3.64 12.00 11.75
C VAL A 149 -2.48 11.30 11.02
N ARG A 150 -1.29 11.91 11.07
CA ARG A 150 -0.06 11.22 10.70
C ARG A 150 0.23 10.23 11.84
N ASP A 151 0.04 8.94 11.59
CA ASP A 151 0.58 7.89 12.47
C ASP A 151 2.10 8.11 12.59
N GLN A 152 2.55 8.54 13.77
CA GLN A 152 3.96 8.58 14.17
C GLN A 152 4.55 7.15 14.20
#